data_AF-A0A013SC14-F1
#
_entry.id   AF-A0A013SC14-F1
#
_cell.length_a   1.000
_cell.length_b   1.000
_cell.length_c   1.000
_cell.angle_alpha   90.00
_cell.angle_beta   90.00
_cell.angle_gamma   90.00
#
_symmetry.space_group_name_H-M   'P 1'
#
loop_
_entity.id
_entity.type
_entity.pdbx_description
1 polymer ?
#
loop_
_entity_poly.entity_id
_entity_poly.type
_entity_poly.pdbx_seq_one_letter_code
_entity_poly.pdbx_strand_id
1 'polypeptide(L)'
;MAINFFLTDAGRNALNKVGDVASFGGELTHLAVGTGKFDASVEAKNLTSLKNELARFSLNGGGVDTETGTLRFVMSIEPTLTMEVFEMGIYLSDGTLLAVASTTEAQSIMSLHANVVAIVTFGFVLTDVNLKNVTIKIDPNTPIAVMLMNQHSADEDPHPQYGALIRKLMTEHNQHEDPHPQYAFEKDVKAKDDDLQHQIDDLDLSSKNMLQQLIDFKKTLDAQYPKLIGAGVNIGSSATIELGGKVTDLRDSKYAIYLTPESSHEAWQLTRAEKGFSYEVWDRSGQNRIGYSGTVNWSVVQVAAETLNDGNGDYTVPGVYIIPIQPKEQKEFILVGAGGAGGGSVWELGALAHGTSGTDTRLRLNELDLAVVGGGKGGTSGQWSNGSAFSNGAGGLAGVITVTSSITEISRKIGNAGTAANQTNHKGGASVSPVSNWGAGGDGANGVGDDGWALGGGGASGGLLICRYANSTEKTQYMTLVVGEAGHTTESNGNSGKAGIGGFARVSTVKA
;
A
#
# COMPACT_ATOMS: atom_id res chain seq x y z
N MET A 1 66.52 61.52 -53.52
CA MET A 1 67.61 62.45 -53.14
C MET A 1 68.67 61.64 -52.44
N ALA A 2 69.94 61.75 -52.82
CA ALA A 2 71.02 61.02 -52.16
C ALA A 2 71.49 61.83 -50.95
N ILE A 3 71.31 61.29 -49.74
CA ILE A 3 71.81 61.92 -48.51
C ILE A 3 73.29 61.60 -48.41
N ASN A 4 74.13 62.62 -48.53
CA ASN A 4 75.57 62.50 -48.47
C ASN A 4 76.06 62.99 -47.11
N PHE A 5 76.95 62.21 -46.49
CA PHE A 5 77.67 62.63 -45.31
C PHE A 5 78.95 63.36 -45.73
N PHE A 6 79.27 64.44 -45.03
CA PHE A 6 80.44 65.26 -45.26
C PHE A 6 81.35 65.23 -44.02
N LEU A 7 82.65 65.03 -44.24
CA LEU A 7 83.65 65.03 -43.17
C LEU A 7 83.79 66.43 -42.56
N THR A 8 83.85 66.48 -41.23
CA THR A 8 84.22 67.71 -40.50
C THR A 8 85.74 67.86 -40.47
N ASP A 9 86.28 69.06 -40.23
CA ASP A 9 87.74 69.23 -40.08
C ASP A 9 88.24 68.56 -38.79
N ALA A 10 87.43 68.52 -37.73
CA ALA A 10 87.74 67.77 -36.51
C ALA A 10 87.81 66.27 -36.78
N GLY A 11 86.86 65.73 -37.54
CA GLY A 11 86.85 64.36 -38.02
C GLY A 11 88.03 64.07 -38.93
N ARG A 12 88.28 64.92 -39.93
CA ARG A 12 89.44 64.82 -40.84
C ARG A 12 90.78 64.88 -40.08
N ASN A 13 90.89 65.71 -39.04
CA ASN A 13 92.09 65.80 -38.21
C ASN A 13 92.21 64.60 -37.25
N ALA A 14 91.10 64.05 -36.76
CA ALA A 14 91.10 62.79 -36.01
C ALA A 14 91.49 61.61 -36.92
N LEU A 15 91.12 61.65 -38.19
CA LEU A 15 91.55 60.71 -39.22
C LEU A 15 93.03 60.88 -39.60
N ASN A 16 93.57 62.10 -39.57
CA ASN A 16 94.95 62.44 -39.97
C ASN A 16 95.90 62.66 -38.77
N LYS A 17 95.50 62.25 -37.55
CA LYS A 17 96.31 62.44 -36.35
C LYS A 17 97.49 61.45 -36.36
N VAL A 18 98.68 62.02 -36.57
CA VAL A 18 100.04 61.47 -36.46
C VAL A 18 100.60 60.78 -37.72
N GLY A 19 101.11 61.58 -38.66
CA GLY A 19 102.43 61.37 -39.30
C GLY A 19 102.69 60.10 -40.13
N ASP A 20 101.71 59.23 -40.36
CA ASP A 20 101.85 58.06 -41.23
C ASP A 20 100.51 57.79 -41.93
N VAL A 21 100.51 57.79 -43.27
CA VAL A 21 99.31 57.85 -44.13
C VAL A 21 98.61 56.48 -44.25
N ALA A 22 98.73 55.62 -43.23
CA ALA A 22 98.43 54.19 -43.33
C ALA A 22 97.49 53.61 -42.25
N SER A 23 96.94 54.39 -41.30
CA SER A 23 96.03 53.81 -40.31
C SER A 23 94.92 54.74 -39.81
N PHE A 24 93.68 54.44 -40.18
CA PHE A 24 92.49 54.83 -39.43
C PHE A 24 92.53 54.15 -38.05
N GLY A 25 92.47 54.92 -36.95
CA GLY A 25 92.53 54.40 -35.58
C GLY A 25 91.37 54.82 -34.67
N GLY A 26 90.32 55.44 -35.21
CA GLY A 26 89.17 55.92 -34.44
C GLY A 26 88.06 54.89 -34.34
N GLU A 27 87.60 54.52 -33.16
CA GLU A 27 86.49 53.56 -33.01
C GLU A 27 85.13 54.26 -33.21
N LEU A 28 84.26 53.73 -34.07
CA LEU A 28 82.90 54.24 -34.26
C LEU A 28 81.96 53.61 -33.24
N THR A 29 81.18 54.43 -32.54
CA THR A 29 80.35 53.94 -31.41
C THR A 29 78.89 54.32 -31.50
N HIS A 30 78.59 55.52 -32.00
CA HIS A 30 77.22 56.04 -32.02
C HIS A 30 76.93 56.82 -33.29
N LEU A 31 75.67 56.78 -33.73
CA LEU A 31 75.11 57.79 -34.63
C LEU A 31 74.13 58.65 -33.85
N ALA A 32 74.27 59.95 -34.00
CA ALA A 32 73.35 60.93 -33.44
C ALA A 32 72.40 61.45 -34.52
N VAL A 33 71.21 61.85 -34.08
CA VAL A 33 70.17 62.45 -34.92
C VAL A 33 69.72 63.78 -34.32
N GLY A 34 69.34 64.72 -35.16
CA GLY A 34 68.92 66.06 -34.76
C GLY A 34 67.98 66.73 -35.75
N THR A 35 67.59 67.97 -35.43
CA THR A 35 66.62 68.75 -36.24
C THR A 35 67.22 69.98 -36.91
N GLY A 36 68.53 70.19 -36.81
CA GLY A 36 69.22 71.26 -37.52
C GLY A 36 69.11 71.13 -39.04
N LYS A 37 68.82 72.26 -39.71
CA LYS A 37 68.73 72.37 -41.18
C LYS A 37 69.83 73.27 -41.69
N PHE A 38 70.73 72.72 -42.50
CA PHE A 38 71.84 73.48 -43.08
C PHE A 38 72.45 72.76 -44.28
N ASP A 39 73.27 73.48 -45.04
CA ASP A 39 74.01 72.89 -46.16
C ASP A 39 75.29 72.23 -45.64
N ALA A 40 75.23 70.91 -45.44
CA ALA A 40 76.35 70.12 -44.94
C ALA A 40 77.57 70.16 -45.90
N SER A 41 77.39 70.41 -47.20
CA SER A 41 78.51 70.48 -48.15
C SER A 41 79.40 71.71 -47.93
N VAL A 42 78.82 72.78 -47.37
CA VAL A 42 79.50 74.03 -47.06
C VAL A 42 79.93 74.10 -45.59
N GLU A 43 79.04 73.70 -44.68
CA GLU A 43 79.20 73.98 -43.26
C GLU A 43 79.87 72.86 -42.46
N ALA A 44 79.89 71.62 -42.95
CA ALA A 44 80.41 70.46 -42.19
C ALA A 44 81.85 70.65 -41.69
N LYS A 45 82.71 71.32 -42.48
CA LYS A 45 84.13 71.52 -42.15
C LYS A 45 84.33 72.13 -40.76
N ASN A 46 83.48 73.07 -40.36
CA ASN A 46 83.64 73.81 -39.10
C ASN A 46 82.87 73.20 -37.92
N LEU A 47 82.13 72.09 -38.13
CA LEU A 47 81.30 71.50 -37.08
C LEU A 47 82.09 70.54 -36.20
N THR A 48 81.94 70.68 -34.88
CA THR A 48 82.48 69.75 -33.87
C THR A 48 81.38 68.94 -33.18
N SER A 49 80.12 69.30 -33.41
CA SER A 49 78.90 68.63 -32.94
C SER A 49 77.72 68.96 -33.88
N LEU A 50 76.62 68.21 -33.78
CA LEU A 50 75.38 68.52 -34.49
C LEU A 50 74.78 69.85 -33.99
N LYS A 51 74.11 70.61 -34.87
CA LYS A 51 73.59 71.94 -34.53
C LYS A 51 72.46 71.89 -33.50
N ASN A 52 71.61 70.87 -33.58
CA ASN A 52 70.52 70.61 -32.65
C ASN A 52 70.31 69.09 -32.50
N GLU A 53 71.23 68.45 -31.77
CA GLU A 53 71.18 67.02 -31.46
C GLU A 53 70.00 66.68 -30.53
N LEU A 54 69.28 65.60 -30.84
CA LEU A 54 68.17 65.11 -30.03
C LEU A 54 68.46 63.77 -29.34
N ALA A 55 69.17 62.86 -30.00
CA ALA A 55 69.46 61.54 -29.46
C ALA A 55 70.70 60.91 -30.10
N ARG A 56 71.30 59.94 -29.38
CA ARG A 56 72.38 59.06 -29.87
C ARG A 56 71.95 57.61 -29.75
N PHE A 57 72.24 56.81 -30.77
CA PHE A 57 71.99 55.37 -30.77
C PHE A 57 73.30 54.63 -31.01
N SER A 58 73.52 53.55 -30.25
CA SER A 58 74.72 52.71 -30.37
C SER A 58 74.67 51.91 -31.67
N LEU A 59 75.85 51.63 -32.22
CA LEU A 59 75.97 50.75 -33.39
C LEU A 59 75.86 49.29 -32.95
N ASN A 60 74.95 48.52 -33.55
CA ASN A 60 74.73 47.10 -33.25
C ASN A 60 75.57 46.17 -34.14
N GLY A 61 76.17 46.70 -35.22
CA GLY A 61 77.05 45.97 -36.12
C GLY A 61 77.48 46.81 -37.32
N GLY A 62 78.43 46.34 -38.11
CA GLY A 62 78.87 47.02 -39.32
C GLY A 62 80.18 46.49 -39.87
N GLY A 63 80.62 47.06 -40.99
CA GLY A 63 81.92 46.76 -41.60
C GLY A 63 82.26 47.74 -42.72
N VAL A 64 83.47 47.61 -43.25
CA VAL A 64 83.93 48.38 -44.41
C VAL A 64 83.86 47.51 -45.65
N ASP A 65 83.24 48.05 -46.69
CA ASP A 65 83.37 47.53 -48.04
C ASP A 65 84.58 48.19 -48.72
N THR A 66 85.68 47.43 -48.81
CA THR A 66 86.97 47.92 -49.31
C THR A 66 87.02 48.12 -50.81
N GLU A 67 86.08 47.56 -51.59
CA GLU A 67 86.02 47.74 -53.04
C GLU A 67 85.30 49.03 -53.42
N THR A 68 84.25 49.39 -52.68
CA THR A 68 83.44 50.58 -52.95
C THR A 68 83.81 51.80 -52.10
N GLY A 69 84.69 51.63 -51.10
CA GLY A 69 85.05 52.71 -50.18
C GLY A 69 83.90 53.10 -49.24
N THR A 70 82.99 52.16 -48.96
CA THR A 70 81.75 52.42 -48.20
C THR A 70 81.82 51.83 -46.80
N LEU A 71 81.63 52.67 -45.78
CA LEU A 71 81.36 52.27 -44.41
C LEU A 71 79.89 51.89 -44.25
N ARG A 72 79.62 50.67 -43.81
CA ARG A 72 78.27 50.17 -43.56
C ARG A 72 78.08 49.89 -42.08
N PHE A 73 76.97 50.34 -41.52
CA PHE A 73 76.65 50.05 -40.12
C PHE A 73 75.15 49.81 -39.95
N VAL A 74 74.84 48.97 -38.97
CA VAL A 74 73.50 48.55 -38.57
C VAL A 74 73.27 49.03 -37.16
N MET A 75 72.09 49.58 -36.91
CA MET A 75 71.67 49.98 -35.58
C MET A 75 70.20 49.66 -35.32
N SER A 76 69.91 49.35 -34.06
CA SER A 76 68.56 49.32 -33.52
C SER A 76 68.26 50.68 -32.90
N ILE A 77 67.30 51.39 -33.47
CA ILE A 77 66.84 52.70 -33.00
C ILE A 77 65.57 52.46 -32.18
N GLU A 78 65.66 52.79 -30.90
CA GLU A 78 64.54 52.77 -29.95
C GLU A 78 64.26 54.20 -29.49
N PRO A 79 63.48 54.97 -30.27
CA PRO A 79 63.24 56.37 -29.97
C PRO A 79 62.22 56.51 -28.82
N THR A 80 62.54 57.34 -27.84
CA THR A 80 61.63 57.70 -26.74
C THR A 80 60.70 58.87 -27.10
N LEU A 81 60.99 59.57 -28.21
CA LEU A 81 60.24 60.72 -28.71
C LEU A 81 59.98 60.55 -30.22
N THR A 82 58.81 61.02 -30.68
CA THR A 82 58.52 61.12 -32.11
C THR A 82 59.19 62.36 -32.67
N MET A 83 60.08 62.21 -33.65
CA MET A 83 60.87 63.31 -34.22
C MET A 83 61.13 63.13 -35.72
N GLU A 84 61.16 64.26 -36.42
CA GLU A 84 61.60 64.34 -37.81
C GLU A 84 63.08 64.71 -37.85
N VAL A 85 63.91 63.84 -38.42
CA VAL A 85 65.38 64.00 -38.43
C VAL A 85 65.80 64.80 -39.65
N PHE A 86 66.51 65.90 -39.43
CA PHE A 86 67.03 66.78 -40.50
C PHE A 86 68.56 66.85 -40.52
N GLU A 87 69.23 66.37 -39.48
CA GLU A 87 70.68 66.16 -39.45
C GLU A 87 71.03 64.84 -38.77
N MET A 88 72.13 64.23 -39.22
CA MET A 88 72.68 62.99 -38.69
C MET A 88 74.18 63.10 -38.58
N GLY A 89 74.75 62.62 -37.47
CA GLY A 89 76.18 62.71 -37.19
C GLY A 89 76.75 61.40 -36.72
N ILE A 90 77.90 60.99 -37.26
CA ILE A 90 78.60 59.78 -36.82
C ILE A 90 79.71 60.19 -35.86
N TYR A 91 79.77 59.55 -34.69
CA TYR A 91 80.72 59.88 -33.62
C TYR A 91 81.75 58.77 -33.38
N LEU A 92 82.98 59.21 -33.14
CA LEU A 92 84.07 58.37 -32.62
C LEU A 92 83.88 58.12 -31.10
N SER A 93 84.56 57.11 -30.56
CA SER A 93 84.53 56.74 -29.14
C SER A 93 85.02 57.84 -28.21
N ASP A 94 85.88 58.74 -28.70
CA ASP A 94 86.36 59.91 -27.96
C ASP A 94 85.37 61.10 -27.97
N GLY A 95 84.23 60.94 -28.66
CA GLY A 95 83.18 61.95 -28.78
C GLY A 95 83.39 62.93 -29.95
N THR A 96 84.42 62.76 -30.77
CA THR A 96 84.64 63.58 -31.96
C THR A 96 83.58 63.31 -33.03
N LEU A 97 82.95 64.36 -33.57
CA LEU A 97 82.04 64.26 -34.72
C LEU A 97 82.85 64.01 -35.99
N LEU A 98 82.74 62.80 -36.55
CA LEU A 98 83.50 62.39 -37.73
C LEU A 98 82.93 63.01 -39.01
N ALA A 99 81.64 62.80 -39.24
CA ALA A 99 80.95 63.22 -40.45
C ALA A 99 79.49 63.55 -40.13
N VAL A 100 78.92 64.45 -40.93
CA VAL A 100 77.56 64.93 -40.77
C VAL A 100 76.82 64.96 -42.10
N ALA A 101 75.55 64.57 -42.08
CA ALA A 101 74.62 64.78 -43.17
C ALA A 101 73.49 65.70 -42.68
N SER A 102 73.07 66.66 -43.50
CA SER A 102 71.91 67.51 -43.24
C SER A 102 71.22 67.87 -44.55
N THR A 103 69.98 68.35 -44.45
CA THR A 103 69.19 68.86 -45.58
C THR A 103 68.73 70.29 -45.32
N THR A 104 68.75 71.13 -46.36
CA THR A 104 68.15 72.47 -46.36
C THR A 104 66.69 72.45 -46.81
N GLU A 105 66.19 71.29 -47.27
CA GLU A 105 64.84 71.15 -47.80
C GLU A 105 63.78 70.98 -46.70
N ALA A 106 62.51 71.06 -47.11
CA ALA A 106 61.38 70.89 -46.20
C ALA A 106 61.21 69.42 -45.73
N GLN A 107 61.67 68.45 -46.53
CA GLN A 107 61.54 67.01 -46.24
C GLN A 107 62.64 66.52 -45.29
N SER A 108 62.27 65.66 -44.34
CA SER A 108 63.19 65.04 -43.38
C SER A 108 64.02 63.91 -44.01
N ILE A 109 65.17 63.63 -43.41
CA ILE A 109 66.01 62.48 -43.75
C ILE A 109 65.29 61.18 -43.35
N MET A 110 64.68 61.16 -42.15
CA MET A 110 63.87 60.06 -41.66
C MET A 110 62.92 60.54 -40.55
N SER A 111 61.81 59.81 -40.38
CA SER A 111 60.84 60.04 -39.29
C SER A 111 60.96 58.91 -38.27
N LEU A 112 61.16 59.26 -37.00
CA LEU A 112 61.21 58.33 -35.88
C LEU A 112 59.94 58.49 -35.04
N HIS A 113 59.29 57.40 -34.66
CA HIS A 113 58.08 57.40 -33.82
C HIS A 113 58.35 56.75 -32.47
N ALA A 114 57.95 57.40 -31.38
CA ALA A 114 58.16 56.89 -30.03
C ALA A 114 57.65 55.46 -29.86
N ASN A 115 58.44 54.61 -29.19
CA ASN A 115 58.15 53.19 -28.92
C ASN A 115 58.04 52.29 -30.17
N VAL A 116 58.47 52.76 -31.34
CA VAL A 116 58.63 51.92 -32.53
C VAL A 116 60.11 51.60 -32.71
N VAL A 117 60.47 50.35 -32.46
CA VAL A 117 61.83 49.85 -32.69
C VAL A 117 62.07 49.72 -34.20
N ALA A 118 63.09 50.39 -34.72
CA ALA A 118 63.47 50.34 -36.12
C ALA A 118 64.92 49.85 -36.26
N ILE A 119 65.16 48.86 -37.12
CA ILE A 119 66.51 48.42 -37.48
C ILE A 119 66.87 49.07 -38.82
N VAL A 120 67.89 49.91 -38.82
CA VAL A 120 68.30 50.66 -40.01
C VAL A 120 69.75 50.36 -40.35
N THR A 121 70.03 50.23 -41.64
CA THR A 121 71.38 50.07 -42.18
C THR A 121 71.73 51.28 -43.04
N PHE A 122 72.86 51.92 -42.76
CA PHE A 122 73.36 53.05 -43.53
C PHE A 122 74.67 52.69 -44.23
N GLY A 123 74.85 53.22 -45.44
CA GLY A 123 76.09 53.15 -46.21
C GLY A 123 76.64 54.55 -46.46
N PHE A 124 77.89 54.78 -46.08
CA PHE A 124 78.56 56.08 -46.20
C PHE A 124 79.86 55.92 -46.96
N VAL A 125 80.03 56.66 -48.06
CA VAL A 125 81.26 56.64 -48.87
C VAL A 125 82.26 57.68 -48.37
N LEU A 126 83.51 57.28 -48.16
CA LEU A 126 84.61 58.18 -47.81
C LEU A 126 85.60 58.30 -48.98
N THR A 127 85.60 59.44 -49.68
CA THR A 127 86.39 59.61 -50.91
C THR A 127 87.87 59.96 -50.69
N ASP A 128 88.28 60.32 -49.47
CA ASP A 128 89.65 60.79 -49.15
C ASP A 128 90.33 60.01 -47.99
N VAL A 129 89.90 58.77 -47.66
CA VAL A 129 90.37 58.02 -46.46
C VAL A 129 90.68 56.55 -46.78
N ASN A 130 91.78 56.01 -46.26
CA ASN A 130 92.12 54.58 -46.37
C ASN A 130 91.35 53.77 -45.29
N LEU A 131 90.37 52.98 -45.72
CA LEU A 131 89.42 52.30 -44.82
C LEU A 131 89.83 50.90 -44.36
N LYS A 132 91.04 50.43 -44.71
CA LYS A 132 91.48 49.04 -44.39
C LYS A 132 91.59 48.71 -42.89
N ASN A 133 91.53 49.70 -41.99
CA ASN A 133 91.77 49.53 -40.55
C ASN A 133 90.59 49.98 -39.64
N VAL A 134 89.36 50.11 -40.17
CA VAL A 134 88.20 50.52 -39.35
C VAL A 134 87.64 49.34 -38.52
N THR A 135 87.46 49.54 -37.21
CA THR A 135 86.87 48.56 -36.27
C THR A 135 85.57 49.08 -35.65
N ILE A 136 84.55 48.22 -35.51
CA ILE A 136 83.22 48.54 -34.95
C ILE A 136 82.93 47.60 -33.76
N LYS A 137 82.39 48.10 -32.64
CA LYS A 137 82.16 47.34 -31.39
C LYS A 137 80.66 47.09 -31.13
N ILE A 138 80.28 45.88 -30.69
CA ILE A 138 78.88 45.41 -30.47
C ILE A 138 78.64 45.06 -28.98
N ASP A 139 77.39 45.12 -28.48
CA ASP A 139 76.96 44.80 -27.09
C ASP A 139 76.93 43.27 -26.80
N PRO A 140 77.56 42.77 -25.71
CA PRO A 140 77.67 41.34 -25.40
C PRO A 140 76.49 40.67 -24.64
N ASN A 141 75.47 41.38 -24.13
CA ASN A 141 74.50 40.79 -23.18
C ASN A 141 73.26 40.10 -23.80
N THR A 142 72.91 40.41 -25.04
CA THR A 142 71.69 39.91 -25.70
C THR A 142 71.59 38.38 -25.84
N PRO A 143 72.67 37.63 -26.14
CA PRO A 143 72.58 36.18 -26.35
C PRO A 143 72.24 35.36 -25.08
N ILE A 144 72.59 35.87 -23.90
CA ILE A 144 72.46 35.13 -22.63
C ILE A 144 71.00 35.05 -22.18
N ALA A 145 70.23 36.13 -22.34
CA ALA A 145 68.83 36.18 -21.93
C ALA A 145 67.94 35.20 -22.72
N VAL A 146 68.23 35.02 -24.01
CA VAL A 146 67.50 34.08 -24.89
C VAL A 146 67.70 32.62 -24.43
N MET A 147 68.90 32.29 -23.96
CA MET A 147 69.21 30.93 -23.51
C MET A 147 68.42 30.53 -22.24
N LEU A 148 68.31 31.44 -21.27
CA LEU A 148 67.59 31.19 -20.01
C LEU A 148 66.08 30.99 -20.22
N MET A 149 65.48 31.76 -21.13
CA MET A 149 64.05 31.63 -21.46
C MET A 149 63.72 30.29 -22.14
N ASN A 150 64.62 29.83 -23.01
CA ASN A 150 64.49 28.54 -23.66
C ASN A 150 64.63 27.37 -22.66
N GLN A 151 65.50 27.49 -21.64
CA GLN A 151 65.65 26.47 -20.60
C GLN A 151 64.39 26.36 -19.72
N HIS A 152 63.82 27.48 -19.26
CA HIS A 152 62.59 27.45 -18.45
C HIS A 152 61.38 26.89 -19.22
N SER A 153 61.31 27.13 -20.54
CA SER A 153 60.21 26.64 -21.38
C SER A 153 60.35 25.17 -21.79
N ALA A 154 61.54 24.59 -21.66
CA ALA A 154 61.84 23.20 -22.05
C ALA A 154 61.75 22.20 -20.89
N ASP A 155 61.63 22.67 -19.65
CA ASP A 155 61.44 21.80 -18.49
C ASP A 155 59.98 21.30 -18.40
N GLU A 156 59.79 20.03 -18.05
CA GLU A 156 58.46 19.41 -17.92
C GLU A 156 57.69 19.91 -16.69
N ASP A 157 58.41 20.25 -15.62
CA ASP A 157 57.82 20.82 -14.40
C ASP A 157 58.67 21.99 -13.89
N PRO A 158 58.57 23.17 -14.52
CA PRO A 158 59.32 24.35 -14.09
C PRO A 158 58.89 24.85 -12.70
N HIS A 159 57.82 24.27 -12.10
CA HIS A 159 57.30 24.67 -10.79
C HIS A 159 56.91 23.46 -9.90
N PRO A 160 57.88 22.61 -9.46
CA PRO A 160 57.62 21.34 -8.77
C PRO A 160 56.85 21.44 -7.44
N GLN A 161 56.83 22.63 -6.85
CA GLN A 161 56.14 22.94 -5.60
C GLN A 161 54.62 22.69 -5.64
N TYR A 162 53.97 22.85 -6.79
CA TYR A 162 52.52 22.63 -6.90
C TYR A 162 52.14 21.14 -6.86
N GLY A 163 52.96 20.28 -7.49
CA GLY A 163 52.73 18.83 -7.47
C GLY A 163 52.92 18.20 -6.08
N ALA A 164 53.77 18.78 -5.23
CA ALA A 164 53.96 18.33 -3.84
C ALA A 164 52.74 18.66 -2.96
N LEU A 165 52.17 19.87 -3.11
CA LEU A 165 51.02 20.32 -2.32
C LEU A 165 49.77 19.48 -2.62
N ILE A 166 49.48 19.22 -3.90
CA ILE A 166 48.33 18.43 -4.31
C ILE A 166 48.42 17.00 -3.74
N ARG A 167 49.60 16.37 -3.80
CA ARG A 167 49.81 15.03 -3.24
C ARG A 167 49.58 14.97 -1.74
N LYS A 168 50.02 16.00 -1.01
CA LYS A 168 49.77 16.09 0.44
C LYS A 168 48.28 16.19 0.74
N LEU A 169 47.56 17.10 0.08
CA LEU A 169 46.11 17.26 0.23
C LEU A 169 45.34 15.98 -0.08
N MET A 170 45.69 15.27 -1.15
CA MET A 170 45.04 13.99 -1.50
C MET A 170 45.37 12.89 -0.50
N THR A 171 46.58 12.87 0.04
CA THR A 171 46.98 11.91 1.08
C THR A 171 46.21 12.15 2.38
N GLU A 172 46.09 13.40 2.82
CA GLU A 172 45.32 13.78 4.00
C GLU A 172 43.83 13.48 3.82
N HIS A 173 43.27 13.77 2.63
CA HIS A 173 41.89 13.44 2.28
C HIS A 173 41.61 11.93 2.34
N ASN A 174 42.52 11.10 1.80
CA ASN A 174 42.38 9.64 1.79
C ASN A 174 42.62 8.98 3.15
N GLN A 175 43.31 9.65 4.07
CA GLN A 175 43.55 9.18 5.44
C GLN A 175 42.46 9.60 6.43
N HIS A 176 41.62 10.56 6.05
CA HIS A 176 40.51 10.99 6.88
C HIS A 176 39.40 9.93 6.87
N GLU A 177 38.86 9.60 8.04
CA GLU A 177 37.82 8.55 8.18
C GLU A 177 36.52 8.94 7.46
N ASP A 178 36.18 10.23 7.49
CA ASP A 178 35.03 10.79 6.76
C ASP A 178 35.37 12.16 6.16
N PRO A 179 36.01 12.21 4.98
CA PRO A 179 36.37 13.48 4.35
C PRO A 179 35.15 14.22 3.77
N HIS A 180 33.96 13.59 3.79
CA HIS A 180 32.74 14.13 3.23
C HIS A 180 31.53 13.93 4.16
N PRO A 181 31.51 14.55 5.35
CA PRO A 181 30.49 14.32 6.39
C PRO A 181 29.07 14.75 6.02
N GLN A 182 28.91 15.41 4.87
CA GLN A 182 27.61 15.71 4.26
C GLN A 182 26.96 14.50 3.57
N TYR A 183 27.68 13.39 3.36
CA TYR A 183 27.16 12.18 2.74
C TYR A 183 27.19 11.03 3.75
N ALA A 184 26.05 10.39 3.96
CA ALA A 184 25.97 9.20 4.80
C ALA A 184 26.72 8.03 4.14
N PHE A 185 27.44 7.24 4.93
CA PHE A 185 28.04 6.01 4.42
C PHE A 185 26.96 4.95 4.18
N GLU A 186 27.23 4.03 3.26
CA GLU A 186 26.35 2.89 2.96
C GLU A 186 26.01 2.08 4.22
N LYS A 187 26.97 1.92 5.13
CA LYS A 187 26.76 1.24 6.43
C LYS A 187 25.70 1.92 7.30
N ASP A 188 25.64 3.25 7.30
CA ASP A 188 24.74 4.02 8.16
C ASP A 188 23.33 4.01 7.57
N VAL A 189 23.22 4.06 6.24
CA VAL A 189 21.96 3.87 5.51
C VAL A 189 21.40 2.48 5.77
N LYS A 190 22.25 1.44 5.66
CA LYS A 190 21.84 0.06 5.93
C LYS A 190 21.38 -0.15 7.37
N ALA A 191 22.11 0.39 8.35
CA ALA A 191 21.70 0.30 9.75
C ALA A 191 20.34 0.97 10.02
N LYS A 192 20.04 2.07 9.32
CA LYS A 192 18.73 2.73 9.41
C LYS A 192 17.61 1.96 8.69
N ASP A 193 17.92 1.35 7.56
CA ASP A 193 16.98 0.48 6.84
C ASP A 193 16.62 -0.76 7.66
N ASP A 194 17.62 -1.39 8.29
CA ASP A 194 17.43 -2.54 9.19
C ASP A 194 16.58 -2.15 10.43
N ASP A 195 16.82 -0.98 11.04
CA ASP A 195 16.01 -0.43 12.14
C ASP A 195 14.56 -0.17 11.73
N LEU A 196 14.35 0.41 10.54
CA LEU A 196 13.01 0.60 9.96
C LEU A 196 12.31 -0.73 9.72
N GLN A 197 13.01 -1.73 9.19
CA GLN A 197 12.45 -3.05 8.96
C GLN A 197 12.04 -3.74 10.27
N HIS A 198 12.86 -3.63 11.31
CA HIS A 198 12.51 -4.12 12.65
C HIS A 198 11.24 -3.46 13.20
N GLN A 199 11.10 -2.14 13.06
CA GLN A 199 9.91 -1.42 13.50
C GLN A 199 8.66 -1.85 12.72
N ILE A 200 8.78 -2.13 11.42
CA ILE A 200 7.69 -2.64 10.58
C ILE A 200 7.26 -4.04 11.04
N ASP A 201 8.23 -4.92 11.30
CA ASP A 201 7.96 -6.30 11.73
C ASP A 201 7.27 -6.32 13.11
N ASP A 202 7.69 -5.47 14.03
CA ASP A 202 7.06 -5.32 15.36
C ASP A 202 5.61 -4.80 15.26
N LEU A 203 5.36 -3.85 14.36
CA LEU A 203 4.01 -3.33 14.09
C LEU A 203 3.10 -4.42 13.50
N ASP A 204 3.60 -5.22 12.55
CA ASP A 204 2.85 -6.35 11.96
C ASP A 204 2.50 -7.39 13.02
N LEU A 205 3.45 -7.75 13.89
CA LEU A 205 3.22 -8.66 15.01
C LEU A 205 2.16 -8.12 15.99
N SER A 206 2.25 -6.84 16.35
CA SER A 206 1.27 -6.17 17.22
C SER A 206 -0.14 -6.17 16.62
N SER A 207 -0.25 -5.87 15.32
CA SER A 207 -1.52 -5.90 14.57
C SER A 207 -2.15 -7.30 14.58
N LYS A 208 -1.36 -8.35 14.32
CA LYS A 208 -1.81 -9.75 14.40
C LYS A 208 -2.29 -10.14 15.79
N ASN A 209 -1.57 -9.73 16.83
CA ASN A 209 -1.97 -9.98 18.22
C ASN A 209 -3.28 -9.28 18.57
N MET A 210 -3.46 -8.02 18.15
CA MET A 210 -4.70 -7.29 18.36
C MET A 210 -5.88 -7.96 17.63
N LEU A 211 -5.69 -8.41 16.39
CA LEU A 211 -6.71 -9.15 15.65
C LEU A 211 -7.11 -10.42 16.39
N GLN A 212 -6.14 -11.18 16.92
CA GLN A 212 -6.41 -12.38 17.69
C GLN A 212 -7.18 -12.07 18.97
N GLN A 213 -6.79 -11.03 19.70
CA GLN A 213 -7.53 -10.57 20.89
C GLN A 213 -8.98 -10.17 20.58
N LEU A 214 -9.22 -9.49 19.45
CA LEU A 214 -10.57 -9.14 19.01
C LEU A 214 -11.40 -10.38 18.67
N ILE A 215 -10.80 -11.37 18.01
CA ILE A 215 -11.44 -12.66 17.71
C ILE A 215 -11.82 -13.38 19.01
N ASP A 216 -10.91 -13.44 19.98
CA ASP A 216 -11.15 -14.14 21.24
C ASP A 216 -12.14 -13.40 22.14
N PHE A 217 -12.10 -12.07 22.13
CA PHE A 217 -13.12 -11.24 22.78
C PHE A 217 -14.50 -11.49 22.17
N LYS A 218 -14.61 -11.49 20.84
CA LYS A 218 -15.86 -11.83 20.14
C LYS A 218 -16.37 -13.21 20.52
N LYS A 219 -15.51 -14.23 20.54
CA LYS A 219 -15.89 -15.59 21.00
C LYS A 219 -16.41 -15.58 22.43
N THR A 220 -15.78 -14.82 23.31
CA THR A 220 -16.18 -14.71 24.72
C THR A 220 -17.57 -14.06 24.82
N LEU A 221 -17.80 -12.96 24.11
CA LEU A 221 -19.13 -12.32 24.05
C LEU A 221 -20.18 -13.24 23.42
N ASP A 222 -19.81 -13.98 22.37
CA ASP A 222 -20.72 -14.91 21.71
C ASP A 222 -21.11 -16.07 22.62
N ALA A 223 -20.23 -16.49 23.53
CA ALA A 223 -20.49 -17.54 24.51
C ALA A 223 -21.27 -17.08 25.76
N GLN A 224 -21.43 -15.76 25.98
CA GLN A 224 -22.14 -15.23 27.14
C GLN A 224 -23.66 -15.21 26.94
N TYR A 225 -24.39 -15.70 27.94
CA TYR A 225 -25.85 -15.74 27.99
C TYR A 225 -26.32 -15.31 29.39
N PRO A 226 -27.49 -14.65 29.52
CA PRO A 226 -28.50 -14.39 28.48
C PRO A 226 -28.21 -13.17 27.59
N LYS A 227 -28.71 -13.17 26.35
CA LYS A 227 -28.63 -12.05 25.39
C LYS A 227 -30.00 -11.44 25.14
N LEU A 228 -30.14 -10.12 25.25
CA LEU A 228 -31.39 -9.43 24.93
C LEU A 228 -31.59 -9.36 23.40
N ILE A 229 -32.71 -9.90 22.91
CA ILE A 229 -33.09 -9.84 21.49
C ILE A 229 -33.97 -8.62 21.21
N GLY A 230 -34.89 -8.34 22.12
CA GLY A 230 -35.78 -7.19 22.05
C GLY A 230 -36.52 -6.98 23.36
N ALA A 231 -36.94 -5.75 23.60
CA ALA A 231 -37.84 -5.39 24.67
C ALA A 231 -38.78 -4.30 24.18
N GLY A 232 -39.92 -4.19 24.82
CA GLY A 232 -40.91 -3.18 24.46
C GLY A 232 -42.07 -3.14 25.43
N VAL A 233 -42.99 -2.26 25.07
CA VAL A 233 -44.18 -1.92 25.86
C VAL A 233 -45.34 -1.82 24.90
N ASN A 234 -46.41 -2.53 25.21
CA ASN A 234 -47.64 -2.52 24.43
C ASN A 234 -48.81 -2.13 25.35
N ILE A 235 -49.90 -1.62 24.78
CA ILE A 235 -51.10 -1.23 25.52
C ILE A 235 -52.27 -2.10 25.08
N GLY A 236 -53.08 -2.55 26.04
CA GLY A 236 -54.30 -3.29 25.79
C GLY A 236 -54.15 -4.81 25.94
N SER A 237 -55.18 -5.52 25.49
CA SER A 237 -55.42 -6.91 25.86
C SER A 237 -54.67 -7.92 25.00
N SER A 238 -54.17 -7.53 23.83
CA SER A 238 -53.49 -8.47 22.94
C SER A 238 -52.50 -7.74 22.05
N ALA A 239 -51.40 -8.41 21.71
CA ALA A 239 -50.49 -7.96 20.68
C ALA A 239 -49.63 -9.11 20.15
N THR A 240 -49.00 -8.84 19.02
CA THR A 240 -47.95 -9.68 18.44
C THR A 240 -46.62 -8.95 18.52
N ILE A 241 -45.63 -9.60 19.13
CA ILE A 241 -44.25 -9.17 19.23
C ILE A 241 -43.50 -9.81 18.06
N GLU A 242 -43.20 -9.01 17.03
CA GLU A 242 -42.44 -9.47 15.87
C GLU A 242 -40.95 -9.19 16.03
N LEU A 243 -40.13 -10.22 15.84
CA LEU A 243 -38.66 -10.12 15.88
C LEU A 243 -38.02 -10.73 14.63
N GLY A 244 -38.80 -10.84 13.54
CA GLY A 244 -38.48 -11.60 12.32
C GLY A 244 -37.23 -11.20 11.52
N GLY A 245 -36.47 -10.19 11.96
CA GLY A 245 -35.15 -9.85 11.39
C GLY A 245 -33.96 -10.12 12.30
N LYS A 246 -34.19 -10.56 13.54
CA LYS A 246 -33.15 -10.74 14.57
C LYS A 246 -32.85 -12.20 14.91
N VAL A 247 -33.76 -13.10 14.55
CA VAL A 247 -33.75 -14.52 14.94
C VAL A 247 -34.39 -15.35 13.84
N THR A 248 -33.95 -16.60 13.72
CA THR A 248 -34.40 -17.53 12.66
C THR A 248 -35.76 -18.15 12.98
N ASP A 249 -35.94 -18.71 14.19
CA ASP A 249 -37.18 -19.34 14.65
C ASP A 249 -37.40 -19.14 16.16
N LEU A 250 -38.44 -18.37 16.52
CA LEU A 250 -38.82 -18.09 17.92
C LEU A 250 -39.58 -19.24 18.63
N ARG A 251 -39.91 -20.32 17.91
CA ARG A 251 -40.48 -21.53 18.52
C ARG A 251 -39.44 -22.27 19.37
N ASP A 252 -38.15 -22.02 19.15
CA ASP A 252 -37.07 -22.58 19.96
C ASP A 252 -37.15 -22.08 21.42
N SER A 253 -37.13 -23.01 22.38
CA SER A 253 -37.12 -22.68 23.81
C SER A 253 -35.88 -21.93 24.28
N LYS A 254 -34.80 -21.85 23.48
CA LYS A 254 -33.67 -20.96 23.77
C LYS A 254 -34.06 -19.49 23.83
N TYR A 255 -35.21 -19.11 23.25
CA TYR A 255 -35.77 -17.77 23.40
C TYR A 255 -36.81 -17.77 24.52
N ALA A 256 -36.46 -17.14 25.64
CA ALA A 256 -37.38 -16.89 26.74
C ALA A 256 -38.07 -15.54 26.52
N ILE A 257 -39.40 -15.53 26.70
CA ILE A 257 -40.20 -14.32 26.72
C ILE A 257 -40.65 -14.06 28.15
N TYR A 258 -40.35 -12.86 28.65
CA TYR A 258 -40.89 -12.33 29.88
C TYR A 258 -41.97 -11.32 29.54
N LEU A 259 -43.14 -11.52 30.12
CA LEU A 259 -44.31 -10.68 29.90
C LEU A 259 -44.87 -10.26 31.26
N THR A 260 -45.05 -8.95 31.45
CA THR A 260 -45.50 -8.37 32.72
C THR A 260 -46.56 -7.30 32.47
N PRO A 261 -47.85 -7.61 32.69
CA PRO A 261 -48.89 -6.60 32.78
C PRO A 261 -48.66 -5.73 34.03
N GLU A 262 -48.68 -4.41 33.89
CA GLU A 262 -48.35 -3.48 34.99
C GLU A 262 -49.46 -3.30 36.04
N SER A 263 -50.71 -3.66 35.70
CA SER A 263 -51.87 -3.53 36.58
C SER A 263 -52.46 -4.90 36.94
N SER A 264 -53.41 -4.87 37.88
CA SER A 264 -54.21 -6.03 38.26
C SER A 264 -54.78 -6.70 37.02
N HIS A 265 -54.53 -8.00 36.90
CA HIS A 265 -55.08 -8.84 35.85
C HIS A 265 -55.38 -10.24 36.39
N GLU A 266 -56.25 -10.99 35.70
CA GLU A 266 -56.57 -12.34 36.13
C GLU A 266 -55.55 -13.35 35.59
N ALA A 267 -55.34 -13.36 34.28
CA ALA A 267 -54.47 -14.31 33.62
C ALA A 267 -54.05 -13.80 32.24
N TRP A 268 -53.10 -14.52 31.63
CA TRP A 268 -52.66 -14.30 30.27
C TRP A 268 -52.39 -15.64 29.59
N GLN A 269 -52.37 -15.62 28.26
CA GLN A 269 -51.90 -16.73 27.42
C GLN A 269 -50.86 -16.24 26.42
N LEU A 270 -50.01 -17.15 25.98
CA LEU A 270 -48.93 -16.87 25.05
C LEU A 270 -48.85 -17.96 23.99
N THR A 271 -48.73 -17.52 22.74
CA THR A 271 -48.59 -18.38 21.57
C THR A 271 -47.25 -18.06 20.90
N ARG A 272 -46.47 -19.10 20.60
CA ARG A 272 -45.20 -18.98 19.89
C ARG A 272 -45.40 -19.23 18.40
N ALA A 273 -44.84 -18.38 17.56
CA ALA A 273 -44.76 -18.54 16.12
C ALA A 273 -43.31 -18.42 15.66
N GLU A 274 -43.02 -18.75 14.41
CA GLU A 274 -41.65 -18.72 13.87
C GLU A 274 -41.01 -17.32 13.98
N LYS A 275 -41.80 -16.26 13.75
CA LYS A 275 -41.30 -14.87 13.68
C LYS A 275 -41.74 -13.99 14.84
N GLY A 276 -42.49 -14.52 15.81
CA GLY A 276 -42.99 -13.72 16.90
C GLY A 276 -43.66 -14.48 18.03
N PHE A 277 -44.05 -13.71 19.04
CA PHE A 277 -44.89 -14.16 20.14
C PHE A 277 -46.19 -13.37 20.12
N SER A 278 -47.33 -14.05 20.20
CA SER A 278 -48.61 -13.39 20.42
C SER A 278 -49.06 -13.64 21.85
N TYR A 279 -49.62 -12.63 22.49
CA TYR A 279 -50.17 -12.78 23.83
C TYR A 279 -51.58 -12.21 23.90
N GLU A 280 -52.35 -12.72 24.84
CA GLU A 280 -53.59 -12.11 25.28
C GLU A 280 -53.61 -12.04 26.81
N VAL A 281 -54.02 -10.89 27.36
CA VAL A 281 -54.17 -10.60 28.78
C VAL A 281 -55.64 -10.22 29.02
N TRP A 282 -56.24 -10.77 30.08
CA TRP A 282 -57.63 -10.50 30.41
C TRP A 282 -57.86 -10.39 31.90
N ASP A 283 -58.95 -9.69 32.21
CA ASP A 283 -59.54 -9.62 33.54
C ASP A 283 -60.83 -10.44 33.57
N ARG A 284 -61.40 -10.57 34.77
CA ARG A 284 -62.70 -11.21 34.98
C ARG A 284 -63.76 -10.18 35.35
N SER A 285 -64.90 -10.26 34.69
CA SER A 285 -66.14 -9.63 35.13
C SER A 285 -67.24 -10.68 35.22
N GLY A 286 -67.57 -11.12 36.44
CA GLY A 286 -68.47 -12.23 36.68
C GLY A 286 -67.91 -13.57 36.14
N GLN A 287 -68.61 -14.20 35.21
CA GLN A 287 -68.15 -15.41 34.50
C GLN A 287 -67.46 -15.11 33.16
N ASN A 288 -67.47 -13.84 32.72
CA ASN A 288 -66.96 -13.45 31.40
C ASN A 288 -65.52 -12.94 31.51
N ARG A 289 -64.70 -13.30 30.52
CA ARG A 289 -63.39 -12.69 30.29
C ARG A 289 -63.61 -11.32 29.64
N ILE A 290 -62.92 -10.30 30.15
CA ILE A 290 -62.89 -8.96 29.56
C ILE A 290 -61.46 -8.58 29.22
N GLY A 291 -61.25 -7.85 28.13
CA GLY A 291 -59.91 -7.47 27.70
C GLY A 291 -59.22 -6.54 28.70
N TYR A 292 -57.97 -6.85 29.02
CA TYR A 292 -57.10 -5.96 29.78
C TYR A 292 -56.86 -4.65 29.01
N SER A 293 -56.86 -3.50 29.69
CA SER A 293 -56.69 -2.18 29.05
C SER A 293 -55.40 -1.46 29.42
N GLY A 294 -54.61 -2.04 30.33
CA GLY A 294 -53.38 -1.44 30.83
C GLY A 294 -52.17 -1.69 29.94
N THR A 295 -51.01 -1.28 30.44
CA THR A 295 -49.71 -1.50 29.82
C THR A 295 -49.22 -2.92 30.07
N VAL A 296 -48.55 -3.51 29.08
CA VAL A 296 -47.88 -4.80 29.13
C VAL A 296 -46.43 -4.63 28.67
N ASN A 297 -45.51 -4.88 29.58
CA ASN A 297 -44.07 -4.87 29.30
C ASN A 297 -43.64 -6.25 28.84
N TRP A 298 -42.73 -6.30 27.87
CA TRP A 298 -42.18 -7.56 27.40
C TRP A 298 -40.69 -7.46 27.13
N SER A 299 -39.99 -8.58 27.32
CA SER A 299 -38.62 -8.75 26.85
C SER A 299 -38.43 -10.18 26.34
N VAL A 300 -37.66 -10.30 25.26
CA VAL A 300 -37.25 -11.58 24.69
C VAL A 300 -35.74 -11.68 24.85
N VAL A 301 -35.30 -12.70 25.57
CA VAL A 301 -33.88 -13.00 25.76
C VAL A 301 -33.56 -14.37 25.18
N GLN A 302 -32.39 -14.48 24.58
CA GLN A 302 -31.79 -15.75 24.26
C GLN A 302 -31.05 -16.26 25.51
N VAL A 303 -31.47 -17.40 26.03
CA VAL A 303 -30.91 -18.00 27.26
C VAL A 303 -29.81 -19.03 26.98
N ALA A 304 -29.64 -19.45 25.73
CA ALA A 304 -28.64 -20.44 25.32
C ALA A 304 -28.13 -20.19 23.89
N ALA A 305 -27.05 -20.86 23.52
CA ALA A 305 -26.36 -20.69 22.24
C ALA A 305 -27.28 -20.80 21.00
N GLU A 306 -26.85 -20.21 19.88
CA GLU A 306 -27.40 -20.55 18.57
C GLU A 306 -27.18 -22.05 18.35
N THR A 307 -28.27 -22.79 18.49
CA THR A 307 -28.55 -24.23 18.37
C THR A 307 -27.76 -25.02 17.32
N LEU A 308 -27.09 -24.34 16.39
CA LEU A 308 -26.61 -24.94 15.14
C LEU A 308 -25.13 -25.34 15.16
N ASN A 309 -24.29 -24.76 16.03
CA ASN A 309 -22.86 -25.11 16.04
C ASN A 309 -22.51 -26.27 16.98
N ASP A 310 -23.23 -26.43 18.10
CA ASP A 310 -23.05 -27.51 19.07
C ASP A 310 -24.17 -28.56 19.02
N GLY A 311 -25.19 -28.35 18.18
CA GLY A 311 -26.32 -29.26 17.98
C GLY A 311 -27.34 -29.28 19.12
N ASN A 312 -27.37 -28.27 20.02
CA ASN A 312 -28.27 -28.22 21.17
C ASN A 312 -29.50 -27.34 20.94
N GLY A 313 -30.71 -27.87 21.15
CA GLY A 313 -31.95 -27.12 21.37
C GLY A 313 -33.13 -27.77 20.66
N ASP A 314 -34.10 -26.97 20.20
CA ASP A 314 -35.41 -27.48 19.75
C ASP A 314 -35.55 -27.58 18.23
N TYR A 315 -35.82 -28.80 17.76
CA TYR A 315 -36.08 -29.15 16.38
C TYR A 315 -37.58 -29.35 16.19
N THR A 316 -38.24 -28.27 15.75
CA THR A 316 -39.71 -28.18 15.62
C THR A 316 -40.21 -28.33 14.19
N VAL A 317 -39.31 -28.29 13.21
CA VAL A 317 -39.61 -28.45 11.79
C VAL A 317 -39.27 -29.89 11.39
N PRO A 318 -40.15 -30.61 10.69
CA PRO A 318 -39.81 -31.91 10.14
C PRO A 318 -38.63 -31.82 9.17
N GLY A 319 -37.72 -32.78 9.22
CA GLY A 319 -36.53 -32.76 8.38
C GLY A 319 -35.36 -33.55 8.96
N VAL A 320 -34.21 -33.40 8.30
CA VAL A 320 -32.97 -34.09 8.65
C VAL A 320 -31.95 -33.09 9.17
N TYR A 321 -31.40 -33.36 10.33
CA TYR A 321 -30.45 -32.53 11.06
C TYR A 321 -29.19 -33.32 11.39
N ILE A 322 -28.05 -32.63 11.43
CA ILE A 322 -26.77 -33.21 11.84
C ILE A 322 -26.38 -32.62 13.19
N ILE A 323 -26.18 -33.47 14.18
CA ILE A 323 -25.89 -33.12 15.56
C ILE A 323 -24.44 -33.51 15.87
N PRO A 324 -23.50 -32.55 16.00
CA PRO A 324 -22.15 -32.84 16.46
C PRO A 324 -22.15 -33.20 17.95
N ILE A 325 -21.41 -34.25 18.31
CA ILE A 325 -21.17 -34.66 19.69
C ILE A 325 -19.67 -34.71 19.91
N GLN A 326 -19.16 -33.80 20.74
CA GLN A 326 -17.74 -33.60 20.97
C GLN A 326 -17.11 -34.81 21.69
N PRO A 327 -15.77 -34.97 21.61
CA PRO A 327 -15.06 -35.99 22.37
C PRO A 327 -15.42 -35.92 23.86
N LYS A 328 -15.73 -37.07 24.46
CA LYS A 328 -16.12 -37.18 25.89
C LYS A 328 -17.37 -36.39 26.29
N GLU A 329 -18.17 -35.94 25.33
CA GLU A 329 -19.43 -35.26 25.59
C GLU A 329 -20.59 -36.26 25.74
N GLN A 330 -21.57 -35.90 26.57
CA GLN A 330 -22.86 -36.58 26.65
C GLN A 330 -23.98 -35.63 26.24
N LYS A 331 -24.90 -36.13 25.40
CA LYS A 331 -26.13 -35.43 25.03
C LYS A 331 -27.38 -36.20 25.44
N GLU A 332 -28.39 -35.47 25.87
CA GLU A 332 -29.73 -35.94 26.12
C GLU A 332 -30.64 -35.53 24.96
N PHE A 333 -31.54 -36.43 24.59
CA PHE A 333 -32.49 -36.28 23.50
C PHE A 333 -33.89 -36.50 24.05
N ILE A 334 -34.78 -35.55 23.82
CA ILE A 334 -36.24 -35.76 23.92
C ILE A 334 -36.72 -35.93 22.48
N LEU A 335 -37.25 -37.09 22.14
CA LEU A 335 -37.70 -37.43 20.79
C LEU A 335 -39.21 -37.72 20.83
N VAL A 336 -39.96 -37.06 19.97
CA VAL A 336 -41.41 -37.22 19.83
C VAL A 336 -41.74 -37.57 18.38
N GLY A 337 -42.40 -38.71 18.17
CA GLY A 337 -42.88 -39.11 16.85
C GLY A 337 -44.03 -38.21 16.38
N ALA A 338 -44.23 -38.08 15.07
CA ALA A 338 -45.32 -37.26 14.55
C ALA A 338 -46.69 -37.92 14.76
N GLY A 339 -47.75 -37.11 14.86
CA GLY A 339 -49.12 -37.60 14.99
C GLY A 339 -49.74 -37.98 13.64
N GLY A 340 -50.60 -38.99 13.64
CA GLY A 340 -51.39 -39.39 12.47
C GLY A 340 -52.58 -38.47 12.24
N ALA A 341 -53.05 -38.36 11.00
CA ALA A 341 -54.26 -37.61 10.66
C ALA A 341 -55.54 -38.40 11.01
N GLY A 342 -56.63 -37.67 11.25
CA GLY A 342 -57.95 -38.27 11.36
C GLY A 342 -58.51 -38.66 9.98
N GLY A 343 -59.32 -39.72 9.96
CA GLY A 343 -60.04 -40.15 8.77
C GLY A 343 -61.23 -39.23 8.45
N GLY A 344 -61.58 -39.15 7.17
CA GLY A 344 -62.78 -38.51 6.66
C GLY A 344 -64.03 -39.38 6.77
N SER A 345 -65.19 -38.80 6.49
CA SER A 345 -66.47 -39.50 6.31
C SER A 345 -66.95 -39.31 4.88
N VAL A 346 -67.37 -40.38 4.20
CA VAL A 346 -67.71 -40.38 2.77
C VAL A 346 -69.15 -40.84 2.51
N TRP A 347 -69.74 -40.33 1.42
CA TRP A 347 -71.13 -40.61 0.98
C TRP A 347 -71.26 -41.86 0.09
N GLU A 348 -70.19 -42.64 -0.07
CA GLU A 348 -70.15 -43.75 -1.01
C GLU A 348 -69.45 -44.97 -0.39
N LEU A 349 -70.06 -46.14 -0.54
CA LEU A 349 -69.45 -47.40 -0.11
C LEU A 349 -68.29 -47.75 -1.05
N GLY A 350 -67.10 -47.95 -0.50
CA GLY A 350 -65.88 -48.26 -1.28
C GLY A 350 -64.95 -47.08 -1.50
N ALA A 351 -65.41 -45.84 -1.35
CA ALA A 351 -64.54 -44.67 -1.30
C ALA A 351 -63.80 -44.61 0.05
N LEU A 352 -62.48 -44.39 0.06
CA LEU A 352 -61.68 -44.36 1.29
C LEU A 352 -61.05 -42.99 1.46
N ALA A 353 -61.28 -42.38 2.62
CA ALA A 353 -60.68 -41.11 3.01
C ALA A 353 -59.86 -41.28 4.30
N HIS A 354 -58.95 -42.26 4.31
CA HIS A 354 -58.13 -42.56 5.48
C HIS A 354 -57.12 -41.44 5.76
N GLY A 355 -56.96 -41.06 7.03
CA GLY A 355 -55.85 -40.20 7.41
C GLY A 355 -54.52 -40.92 7.18
N THR A 356 -53.49 -40.21 6.71
CA THR A 356 -52.15 -40.80 6.62
C THR A 356 -51.49 -40.88 7.99
N SER A 357 -50.53 -41.80 8.14
CA SER A 357 -49.74 -41.93 9.37
C SER A 357 -48.72 -40.81 9.47
N GLY A 358 -48.44 -40.35 10.69
CA GLY A 358 -47.26 -39.52 10.95
C GLY A 358 -45.98 -40.34 10.75
N THR A 359 -44.90 -39.70 10.32
CA THR A 359 -43.61 -40.37 10.16
C THR A 359 -42.81 -40.39 11.46
N ASP A 360 -41.80 -41.26 11.51
CA ASP A 360 -41.03 -41.51 12.73
C ASP A 360 -40.01 -40.40 12.99
N THR A 361 -39.75 -40.13 14.26
CA THR A 361 -38.58 -39.35 14.69
C THR A 361 -37.45 -40.31 15.00
N ARG A 362 -36.29 -40.12 14.36
CA ARG A 362 -35.17 -41.08 14.40
C ARG A 362 -33.88 -40.43 14.81
N LEU A 363 -33.04 -41.22 15.48
CA LEU A 363 -31.69 -40.86 15.82
C LEU A 363 -30.74 -41.90 15.26
N ARG A 364 -29.82 -41.47 14.40
CA ARG A 364 -28.88 -42.35 13.67
C ARG A 364 -27.43 -41.98 13.92
N LEU A 365 -26.58 -42.99 13.85
CA LEU A 365 -25.13 -42.82 13.78
C LEU A 365 -24.60 -43.77 12.72
N ASN A 366 -23.84 -43.26 11.75
CA ASN A 366 -23.33 -44.04 10.62
C ASN A 366 -24.43 -44.86 9.91
N GLU A 367 -25.56 -44.19 9.62
CA GLU A 367 -26.75 -44.78 8.97
C GLU A 367 -27.51 -45.85 9.77
N LEU A 368 -27.02 -46.24 10.95
CA LEU A 368 -27.73 -47.17 11.85
C LEU A 368 -28.72 -46.42 12.74
N ASP A 369 -29.99 -46.85 12.73
CA ASP A 369 -31.04 -46.36 13.64
C ASP A 369 -30.71 -46.76 15.09
N LEU A 370 -30.28 -45.80 15.90
CA LEU A 370 -30.01 -45.99 17.33
C LEU A 370 -31.28 -45.91 18.17
N ALA A 371 -32.20 -45.01 17.77
CA ALA A 371 -33.54 -44.90 18.33
C ALA A 371 -34.55 -44.52 17.24
N VAL A 372 -35.72 -45.15 17.27
CA VAL A 372 -36.85 -44.87 16.39
C VAL A 372 -38.08 -44.66 17.27
N VAL A 373 -38.61 -43.45 17.26
CA VAL A 373 -39.86 -43.09 17.93
C VAL A 373 -40.96 -43.03 16.88
N GLY A 374 -41.77 -44.08 16.85
CA GLY A 374 -42.77 -44.27 15.82
C GLY A 374 -43.82 -43.17 15.79
N GLY A 375 -44.17 -42.75 14.57
CA GLY A 375 -45.31 -41.87 14.35
C GLY A 375 -46.64 -42.57 14.61
N GLY A 376 -47.65 -41.80 15.01
CA GLY A 376 -49.01 -42.28 15.21
C GLY A 376 -49.66 -42.68 13.88
N LYS A 377 -50.41 -43.79 13.87
CA LYS A 377 -51.16 -44.22 12.68
C LYS A 377 -52.36 -43.31 12.45
N GLY A 378 -52.70 -43.12 11.17
CA GLY A 378 -53.89 -42.37 10.80
C GLY A 378 -55.18 -43.12 11.14
N GLY A 379 -56.25 -42.39 11.36
CA GLY A 379 -57.59 -42.96 11.56
C GLY A 379 -58.21 -43.38 10.23
N THR A 380 -59.02 -44.44 10.26
CA THR A 380 -59.72 -44.90 9.04
C THR A 380 -61.00 -44.09 8.80
N SER A 381 -61.50 -44.12 7.57
CA SER A 381 -62.68 -43.36 7.17
C SER A 381 -63.96 -44.08 7.52
N GLY A 382 -65.01 -43.30 7.81
CA GLY A 382 -66.38 -43.83 7.86
C GLY A 382 -67.06 -43.73 6.48
N GLN A 383 -67.92 -44.69 6.17
CA GLN A 383 -68.63 -44.75 4.89
C GLN A 383 -70.13 -44.86 5.11
N TRP A 384 -70.90 -44.11 4.31
CA TRP A 384 -72.36 -44.18 4.28
C TRP A 384 -72.84 -44.62 2.89
N SER A 385 -73.87 -45.46 2.84
CA SER A 385 -74.52 -45.84 1.59
C SER A 385 -76.02 -46.09 1.77
N ASN A 386 -76.79 -45.54 0.82
CA ASN A 386 -78.20 -45.84 0.58
C ASN A 386 -79.10 -45.91 1.85
N GLY A 387 -78.99 -44.90 2.72
CA GLY A 387 -79.95 -44.63 3.79
C GLY A 387 -80.01 -45.63 4.95
N SER A 388 -79.17 -46.68 4.98
CA SER A 388 -79.18 -47.66 6.09
C SER A 388 -77.92 -48.53 6.25
N ALA A 389 -76.98 -48.52 5.30
CA ALA A 389 -75.71 -49.25 5.41
C ALA A 389 -74.56 -48.28 5.71
N PHE A 390 -73.84 -48.51 6.80
CA PHE A 390 -72.69 -47.67 7.17
C PHE A 390 -71.55 -48.47 7.80
N SER A 391 -70.35 -47.88 7.74
CA SER A 391 -69.19 -48.29 8.54
C SER A 391 -68.60 -47.05 9.22
N ASN A 392 -68.27 -47.16 10.50
CA ASN A 392 -67.48 -46.12 11.16
C ASN A 392 -66.00 -46.37 10.92
N GLY A 393 -65.25 -45.28 10.88
CA GLY A 393 -63.81 -45.32 11.01
C GLY A 393 -63.38 -45.90 12.35
N ALA A 394 -62.13 -46.33 12.40
CA ALA A 394 -61.44 -46.79 13.59
C ALA A 394 -60.32 -45.79 13.93
N GLY A 395 -60.09 -45.62 15.23
CA GLY A 395 -58.99 -44.80 15.71
C GLY A 395 -57.64 -45.37 15.29
N GLY A 396 -56.69 -44.50 14.97
CA GLY A 396 -55.33 -44.88 14.67
C GLY A 396 -54.65 -45.56 15.86
N LEU A 397 -53.75 -46.49 15.58
CA LEU A 397 -52.90 -47.15 16.58
C LEU A 397 -51.65 -46.31 16.89
N ALA A 398 -51.16 -46.44 18.13
CA ALA A 398 -49.94 -45.78 18.57
C ALA A 398 -48.69 -46.28 17.84
N GLY A 399 -47.72 -45.39 17.64
CA GLY A 399 -46.41 -45.71 17.07
C GLY A 399 -45.54 -46.58 18.00
N VAL A 400 -44.69 -47.41 17.40
CA VAL A 400 -43.74 -48.30 18.12
C VAL A 400 -42.45 -47.55 18.44
N ILE A 401 -41.84 -47.82 19.61
CA ILE A 401 -40.55 -47.24 20.00
C ILE A 401 -39.48 -48.33 20.06
N THR A 402 -38.43 -48.18 19.25
CA THR A 402 -37.27 -49.09 19.19
C THR A 402 -36.01 -48.34 19.61
N VAL A 403 -35.18 -48.96 20.47
CA VAL A 403 -33.93 -48.37 20.97
C VAL A 403 -32.85 -49.46 20.96
N THR A 404 -31.64 -49.10 20.56
CA THR A 404 -30.46 -49.97 20.57
C THR A 404 -29.69 -49.85 21.90
N SER A 405 -28.84 -50.84 22.21
CA SER A 405 -28.04 -50.85 23.45
C SER A 405 -26.99 -49.74 23.55
N SER A 406 -26.73 -49.02 22.46
CA SER A 406 -25.79 -47.89 22.43
C SER A 406 -26.38 -46.58 22.96
N ILE A 407 -27.68 -46.58 23.28
CA ILE A 407 -28.38 -45.45 23.90
C ILE A 407 -28.85 -45.85 25.29
N THR A 408 -28.68 -44.95 26.25
CA THR A 408 -29.25 -45.10 27.58
C THR A 408 -30.66 -44.51 27.58
N GLU A 409 -31.69 -45.35 27.74
CA GLU A 409 -33.06 -44.89 27.90
C GLU A 409 -33.29 -44.33 29.31
N ILE A 410 -33.96 -43.17 29.40
CA ILE A 410 -34.34 -42.53 30.65
C ILE A 410 -35.84 -42.68 30.89
N SER A 411 -36.64 -42.44 29.85
CA SER A 411 -38.10 -42.55 29.92
C SER A 411 -38.66 -42.87 28.55
N ARG A 412 -39.70 -43.69 28.51
CA ARG A 412 -40.49 -43.95 27.30
C ARG A 412 -41.97 -43.87 27.60
N LYS A 413 -42.73 -43.36 26.63
CA LYS A 413 -44.19 -43.42 26.64
C LYS A 413 -44.70 -43.66 25.22
N ILE A 414 -45.42 -44.76 25.03
CA ILE A 414 -46.10 -45.01 23.75
C ILE A 414 -47.17 -43.93 23.51
N GLY A 415 -47.42 -43.63 22.25
CA GLY A 415 -48.46 -42.68 21.87
C GLY A 415 -49.85 -43.13 22.33
N ASN A 416 -50.79 -42.21 22.35
CA ASN A 416 -52.20 -42.50 22.63
C ASN A 416 -52.92 -42.81 21.32
N ALA A 417 -53.70 -43.89 21.31
CA ALA A 417 -54.56 -44.21 20.17
C ALA A 417 -55.62 -43.13 19.95
N GLY A 418 -56.03 -42.94 18.70
CA GLY A 418 -57.19 -42.11 18.39
C GLY A 418 -58.50 -42.82 18.79
N THR A 419 -59.59 -42.08 18.88
CA THR A 419 -60.91 -42.64 19.21
C THR A 419 -61.85 -42.62 18.01
N ALA A 420 -62.85 -43.51 18.06
CA ALA A 420 -63.98 -43.56 17.14
C ALA A 420 -65.18 -44.20 17.86
N ALA A 421 -65.39 -43.83 19.12
CA ALA A 421 -66.24 -44.59 20.04
C ALA A 421 -67.74 -44.33 19.82
N ASN A 422 -68.09 -43.12 19.40
CA ASN A 422 -69.47 -42.70 19.11
C ASN A 422 -69.47 -41.41 18.28
N GLN A 423 -70.67 -40.94 17.91
CA GLN A 423 -70.91 -39.78 17.05
C GLN A 423 -70.29 -38.46 17.56
N THR A 424 -69.98 -38.37 18.86
CA THR A 424 -69.39 -37.17 19.48
C THR A 424 -67.91 -37.34 19.87
N ASN A 425 -67.36 -38.55 19.77
CA ASN A 425 -66.01 -38.87 20.23
C ASN A 425 -65.18 -39.62 19.17
N HIS A 426 -64.62 -38.83 18.26
CA HIS A 426 -63.68 -39.21 17.20
C HIS A 426 -62.38 -38.39 17.32
N LYS A 427 -61.87 -38.27 18.55
CA LYS A 427 -60.75 -37.38 18.87
C LYS A 427 -59.42 -38.01 18.50
N GLY A 428 -58.51 -37.15 18.05
CA GLY A 428 -57.12 -37.53 17.87
C GLY A 428 -56.49 -37.92 19.22
N GLY A 429 -55.50 -38.81 19.17
CA GLY A 429 -54.73 -39.19 20.33
C GLY A 429 -54.04 -37.97 20.94
N ALA A 430 -54.22 -37.75 22.24
CA ALA A 430 -53.57 -36.65 22.94
C ALA A 430 -52.04 -36.78 22.85
N SER A 431 -51.34 -35.65 22.70
CA SER A 431 -49.87 -35.65 22.70
C SER A 431 -49.31 -36.23 24.00
N VAL A 432 -48.22 -36.98 23.88
CA VAL A 432 -47.40 -37.44 25.01
C VAL A 432 -46.15 -36.59 25.19
N SER A 433 -45.97 -35.54 24.40
CA SER A 433 -44.84 -34.62 24.48
C SER A 433 -44.81 -33.90 25.83
N PRO A 434 -43.65 -33.77 26.49
CA PRO A 434 -43.49 -32.91 27.65
C PRO A 434 -43.40 -31.42 27.26
N VAL A 435 -43.32 -31.12 25.96
CA VAL A 435 -43.20 -29.77 25.41
C VAL A 435 -44.33 -29.54 24.43
N SER A 436 -45.28 -28.65 24.76
CA SER A 436 -46.43 -28.33 23.91
C SER A 436 -47.23 -29.58 23.46
N ASN A 437 -47.99 -29.47 22.37
CA ASN A 437 -48.81 -30.54 21.80
C ASN A 437 -48.14 -31.29 20.63
N TRP A 438 -46.81 -31.31 20.55
CA TRP A 438 -46.08 -32.00 19.47
C TRP A 438 -46.48 -33.47 19.34
N GLY A 439 -46.58 -33.97 18.12
CA GLY A 439 -46.98 -35.35 17.86
C GLY A 439 -48.44 -35.69 18.19
N ALA A 440 -49.33 -34.73 18.48
CA ALA A 440 -50.76 -35.00 18.67
C ALA A 440 -51.43 -35.55 17.40
N GLY A 441 -52.36 -36.48 17.55
CA GLY A 441 -53.17 -36.99 16.45
C GLY A 441 -54.25 -36.00 16.02
N GLY A 442 -54.64 -36.05 14.75
CA GLY A 442 -55.74 -35.25 14.21
C GLY A 442 -57.11 -35.85 14.55
N ASP A 443 -58.09 -34.98 14.83
CA ASP A 443 -59.48 -35.39 15.00
C ASP A 443 -60.04 -36.00 13.71
N GLY A 444 -60.84 -37.05 13.84
CA GLY A 444 -61.62 -37.60 12.75
C GLY A 444 -62.74 -36.67 12.30
N ALA A 445 -63.38 -37.00 11.19
CA ALA A 445 -64.51 -36.22 10.69
C ALA A 445 -65.83 -36.61 11.36
N ASN A 446 -66.72 -35.63 11.53
CA ASN A 446 -68.12 -35.89 11.87
C ASN A 446 -68.75 -36.81 10.81
N GLY A 447 -69.60 -37.73 11.25
CA GLY A 447 -70.31 -38.63 10.35
C GLY A 447 -71.27 -37.90 9.42
N VAL A 448 -71.46 -38.45 8.22
CA VAL A 448 -72.39 -37.92 7.20
C VAL A 448 -73.76 -38.58 7.23
N GLY A 449 -73.88 -39.74 7.88
CA GLY A 449 -75.14 -40.46 7.99
C GLY A 449 -76.14 -39.86 8.98
N ASP A 450 -77.34 -40.43 9.00
CA ASP A 450 -78.36 -40.11 10.01
C ASP A 450 -77.78 -40.29 11.41
N ASP A 451 -78.19 -39.44 12.36
CA ASP A 451 -77.66 -39.40 13.74
C ASP A 451 -76.12 -39.26 13.86
N GLY A 452 -75.41 -38.90 12.79
CA GLY A 452 -73.95 -38.73 12.79
C GLY A 452 -73.15 -40.03 12.61
N TRP A 453 -73.77 -41.09 12.08
CA TRP A 453 -73.07 -42.33 11.70
C TRP A 453 -72.14 -42.14 10.49
N ALA A 454 -71.28 -43.13 10.22
CA ALA A 454 -70.20 -43.04 9.23
C ALA A 454 -69.13 -41.98 9.57
N LEU A 455 -68.81 -41.82 10.86
CA LEU A 455 -67.75 -40.92 11.33
C LEU A 455 -66.36 -41.43 10.95
N GLY A 456 -65.42 -40.52 10.73
CA GLY A 456 -64.01 -40.86 10.56
C GLY A 456 -63.33 -41.05 11.92
N GLY A 457 -62.41 -42.00 12.03
CA GLY A 457 -61.65 -42.22 13.26
C GLY A 457 -60.57 -41.17 13.48
N GLY A 458 -60.28 -40.81 14.74
CA GLY A 458 -59.14 -39.94 15.07
C GLY A 458 -57.79 -40.62 14.80
N GLY A 459 -56.78 -39.85 14.41
CA GLY A 459 -55.40 -40.34 14.29
C GLY A 459 -54.75 -40.52 15.67
N ALA A 460 -53.78 -41.42 15.79
CA ALA A 460 -53.01 -41.58 17.03
C ALA A 460 -51.94 -40.49 17.20
N SER A 461 -51.52 -40.25 18.44
CA SER A 461 -50.28 -39.50 18.68
C SER A 461 -49.03 -40.35 18.48
N GLY A 462 -47.92 -39.69 18.18
CA GLY A 462 -46.60 -40.33 18.17
C GLY A 462 -46.11 -40.65 19.58
N GLY A 463 -45.08 -41.49 19.68
CA GLY A 463 -44.46 -41.83 20.96
C GLY A 463 -43.56 -40.72 21.53
N LEU A 464 -43.13 -40.90 22.77
CA LEU A 464 -42.09 -40.12 23.46
C LEU A 464 -40.95 -41.05 23.90
N LEU A 465 -39.72 -40.65 23.61
CA LEU A 465 -38.51 -41.22 24.18
C LEU A 465 -37.63 -40.11 24.74
N ILE A 466 -37.18 -40.24 25.98
CA ILE A 466 -36.10 -39.45 26.56
C ILE A 466 -34.91 -40.39 26.73
N CYS A 467 -33.79 -40.05 26.10
CA CYS A 467 -32.62 -40.91 26.09
C CYS A 467 -31.32 -40.11 26.07
N ARG A 468 -30.20 -40.79 26.38
CA ARG A 468 -28.86 -40.22 26.37
C ARG A 468 -27.92 -41.00 25.49
N TYR A 469 -27.04 -40.28 24.83
CA TYR A 469 -25.91 -40.82 24.10
C TYR A 469 -24.61 -40.20 24.62
N ALA A 470 -23.59 -41.04 24.84
CA ALA A 470 -22.28 -40.61 25.30
C ALA A 470 -21.22 -40.93 24.23
N ASN A 471 -20.51 -39.90 23.76
CA ASN A 471 -19.36 -40.10 22.89
C ASN A 471 -18.13 -40.41 23.73
N SER A 472 -17.78 -41.69 23.85
CA SER A 472 -16.60 -42.14 24.59
C SER A 472 -15.27 -41.99 23.81
N THR A 473 -15.32 -41.56 22.55
CA THR A 473 -14.14 -41.47 21.67
C THR A 473 -13.40 -40.14 21.80
N GLU A 474 -12.20 -40.07 21.24
CA GLU A 474 -11.39 -38.83 21.16
C GLU A 474 -11.74 -37.94 19.95
N LYS A 475 -12.74 -38.32 19.15
CA LYS A 475 -13.15 -37.60 17.94
C LYS A 475 -14.60 -37.15 18.04
N THR A 476 -14.92 -36.01 17.43
CA THR A 476 -16.30 -35.57 17.26
C THR A 476 -17.06 -36.60 16.42
N GLN A 477 -18.25 -36.98 16.89
CA GLN A 477 -19.17 -37.84 16.16
C GLN A 477 -20.34 -37.02 15.64
N TYR A 478 -20.88 -37.40 14.49
CA TYR A 478 -21.99 -36.69 13.84
C TYR A 478 -23.21 -37.60 13.79
N MET A 479 -24.22 -37.27 14.59
CA MET A 479 -25.47 -38.01 14.63
C MET A 479 -26.48 -37.38 13.67
N THR A 480 -27.23 -38.20 12.95
CA THR A 480 -28.32 -37.74 12.11
C THR A 480 -29.63 -37.83 12.90
N LEU A 481 -30.25 -36.68 13.15
CA LEU A 481 -31.56 -36.57 13.75
C LEU A 481 -32.60 -36.35 12.63
N VAL A 482 -33.61 -37.20 12.57
CA VAL A 482 -34.74 -37.06 11.65
C VAL A 482 -35.96 -36.72 12.47
N VAL A 483 -36.60 -35.58 12.21
CA VAL A 483 -37.85 -35.18 12.86
C VAL A 483 -39.02 -35.54 11.96
N GLY A 484 -40.00 -36.27 12.51
CA GLY A 484 -41.14 -36.80 11.76
C GLY A 484 -42.10 -35.73 11.23
N GLU A 485 -42.66 -35.99 10.06
CA GLU A 485 -43.72 -35.23 9.40
C GLU A 485 -45.10 -35.66 9.89
N ALA A 486 -46.01 -34.69 10.00
CA ALA A 486 -47.38 -34.93 10.40
C ALA A 486 -48.14 -35.81 9.39
N GLY A 487 -49.10 -36.58 9.87
CA GLY A 487 -50.10 -37.20 9.02
C GLY A 487 -50.98 -36.14 8.36
N HIS A 488 -51.34 -36.38 7.11
CA HIS A 488 -52.18 -35.52 6.27
C HIS A 488 -53.56 -36.15 6.06
N THR A 489 -54.55 -35.29 5.91
CA THR A 489 -55.91 -35.70 5.57
C THR A 489 -56.01 -35.97 4.08
N THR A 490 -56.68 -37.04 3.70
CA THR A 490 -57.06 -37.28 2.31
C THR A 490 -58.36 -36.56 1.98
N GLU A 491 -58.55 -36.20 0.71
CA GLU A 491 -59.81 -35.62 0.24
C GLU A 491 -60.99 -36.56 0.52
N SER A 492 -62.08 -35.97 1.00
CA SER A 492 -63.33 -36.67 1.29
C SER A 492 -64.46 -36.01 0.51
N ASN A 493 -65.37 -36.82 -0.05
CA ASN A 493 -66.60 -36.31 -0.66
C ASN A 493 -67.68 -35.98 0.39
N GLY A 494 -67.44 -36.29 1.68
CA GLY A 494 -68.24 -35.84 2.81
C GLY A 494 -67.45 -34.88 3.70
N ASN A 495 -67.29 -35.18 5.00
CA ASN A 495 -66.49 -34.34 5.89
C ASN A 495 -65.03 -34.82 5.92
N SER A 496 -64.10 -33.87 5.99
CA SER A 496 -62.66 -34.16 6.12
C SER A 496 -62.24 -34.25 7.59
N GLY A 497 -61.28 -35.12 7.89
CA GLY A 497 -60.63 -35.17 9.19
C GLY A 497 -59.70 -33.97 9.38
N LYS A 498 -58.89 -33.99 10.44
CA LYS A 498 -57.83 -33.01 10.69
C LYS A 498 -56.45 -33.63 10.55
N ALA A 499 -55.49 -32.83 10.13
CA ALA A 499 -54.08 -33.23 10.12
C ALA A 499 -53.56 -33.47 11.54
N GLY A 500 -52.55 -34.32 11.65
CA GLY A 500 -51.79 -34.48 12.90
C GLY A 500 -50.84 -33.30 13.13
N ILE A 501 -50.11 -33.36 14.24
CA ILE A 501 -49.03 -32.41 14.55
C ILE A 501 -47.69 -33.09 14.27
N GLY A 502 -46.73 -32.33 13.74
CA GLY A 502 -45.39 -32.81 13.43
C GLY A 502 -44.65 -33.39 14.64
N GLY A 503 -43.59 -34.15 14.36
CA GLY A 503 -42.67 -34.63 15.36
C GLY A 503 -41.88 -33.49 16.00
N PHE A 504 -41.15 -33.82 17.06
CA PHE A 504 -40.32 -32.86 17.77
C PHE A 504 -39.07 -33.56 18.30
N ALA A 505 -37.98 -32.81 18.36
CA ALA A 505 -36.83 -33.22 19.13
C ALA A 505 -36.24 -32.07 19.94
N ARG A 506 -35.77 -32.35 21.15
CA ARG A 506 -34.88 -31.47 21.93
C ARG A 506 -33.56 -32.15 22.14
N VAL A 507 -32.47 -31.43 21.94
CA VAL A 507 -31.11 -31.90 22.20
C VAL A 507 -30.47 -31.00 23.24
N SER A 508 -29.80 -31.57 24.24
CA SER A 508 -29.08 -30.79 25.24
C SER A 508 -27.79 -31.49 25.67
N THR A 509 -26.72 -30.72 25.83
CA THR A 509 -25.50 -31.21 26.48
C THR A 509 -25.76 -31.42 27.96
N VAL A 510 -25.39 -32.59 28.45
CA VAL A 510 -25.40 -32.91 29.87
C VAL A 510 -23.98 -32.68 30.38
N LYS A 511 -23.82 -31.83 31.41
CA LYS A 511 -22.54 -31.74 32.11
C LYS A 511 -22.31 -33.06 32.85
N ALA A 512 -21.14 -33.64 32.61
CA ALA A 512 -20.68 -34.86 33.29
C ALA A 512 -20.63 -34.68 34.82
#